data_AF-A0A4Q3N281-F1
#
_entry.id   AF-A0A4Q3N281-F1
#
_cell.length_a   1.000
_cell.length_b   1.000
_cell.length_c   1.000
_cell.angle_alpha   90.00
_cell.angle_beta   90.00
_cell.angle_gamma   90.00
#
_symmetry.space_group_name_H-M   'P 1'
#
loop_
_entity.id
_entity.type
_entity.pdbx_description
1 polymer ?
#
loop_
_entity_poly.entity_id
_entity_poly.type
_entity_poly.pdbx_seq_one_letter_code
_entity_poly.pdbx_strand_id
1 'polypeptide(L)' 'LGLAIVQEIAQQHGATIYIEDAMPGHSPPGTRVTVRFNAGEAPGGVH' A
#
# COMPACT_ATOMS: atom_id res chain seq x y z
N LEU A 1 -11.56 5.69 9.93
CA LEU A 1 -12.09 4.33 9.67
C LEU A 1 -11.52 3.72 8.39
N GLY A 2 -11.67 4.38 7.22
CA GLY A 2 -11.25 3.79 5.93
C GLY A 2 -9.81 3.29 5.88
N LEU A 3 -8.82 4.10 6.28
CA LEU A 3 -7.41 3.70 6.19
C LEU A 3 -7.03 2.51 7.09
N ALA A 4 -7.66 2.36 8.25
CA ALA A 4 -7.38 1.22 9.13
C ALA A 4 -7.83 -0.10 8.48
N ILE A 5 -9.01 -0.12 7.87
CA ILE A 5 -9.54 -1.26 7.12
C ILE A 5 -8.63 -1.59 5.93
N VAL A 6 -8.18 -0.57 5.18
CA VAL A 6 -7.27 -0.77 4.04
C VAL A 6 -5.93 -1.37 4.49
N GLN A 7 -5.39 -0.95 5.64
CA GLN A 7 -4.18 -1.53 6.22
C GLN A 7 -4.36 -3.00 6.60
N GLU A 8 -5.47 -3.35 7.24
CA GLU A 8 -5.76 -4.75 7.60
C GLU A 8 -5.89 -5.63 6.36
N ILE A 9 -6.61 -5.17 5.33
CA ILE A 9 -6.76 -5.90 4.06
C ILE A 9 -5.40 -6.05 3.36
N ALA A 10 -4.61 -4.98 3.26
CA ALA A 10 -3.30 -5.05 2.62
C ALA A 10 -2.39 -6.07 3.31
N GLN A 11 -2.36 -6.09 4.65
CA GLN A 11 -1.58 -7.08 5.39
C GLN A 11 -2.04 -8.52 5.11
N GLN A 12 -3.35 -8.78 5.05
CA GLN A 12 -3.90 -10.09 4.70
C GLN A 12 -3.50 -10.56 3.29
N HIS A 13 -3.25 -9.62 2.37
CA HIS A 13 -2.77 -9.90 1.00
C HIS A 13 -1.24 -9.86 0.87
N GLY A 14 -0.50 -9.87 1.99
CA GLY A 14 0.96 -9.80 1.96
C GLY A 14 1.47 -8.48 1.37
N ALA A 15 0.76 -7.38 1.60
CA ALA A 15 1.13 -6.05 1.14
C ALA A 15 1.43 -5.09 2.29
N THR A 16 2.27 -4.10 2.00
CA THR A 16 2.64 -3.00 2.92
C THR A 16 2.14 -1.68 2.36
N ILE A 17 1.63 -0.80 3.22
CA ILE A 17 1.16 0.54 2.84
C ILE A 17 2.12 1.60 3.36
N TYR A 18 2.44 2.57 2.50
CA TYR A 18 3.20 3.77 2.84
C TYR A 18 2.37 5.01 2.55
N ILE A 19 2.46 6.00 3.43
CA ILE A 19 1.76 7.28 3.30
C ILE A 19 2.77 8.38 3.52
N GLU A 20 2.83 9.30 2.58
CA GLU A 20 3.80 10.39 2.55
C GLU A 20 3.22 11.61 1.84
N ASP A 21 3.87 12.76 1.99
CA ASP A 21 3.56 13.93 1.18
C ASP A 21 3.85 13.62 -0.30
N ALA A 22 2.89 13.94 -1.17
CA ALA A 22 3.04 13.74 -2.61
C ALA A 22 4.17 14.61 -3.18
N MET A 23 4.32 15.83 -2.64
CA MET A 23 5.40 16.75 -2.97
C MET A 23 5.67 17.66 -1.76
N PRO A 24 6.75 17.40 -0.98
CA PRO A 24 7.08 18.20 0.20
C PRO A 24 7.24 19.69 -0.14
N GLY A 25 6.58 20.55 0.62
CA GLY A 25 6.64 22.01 0.44
C GLY A 25 5.79 22.57 -0.72
N HIS A 26 5.04 21.73 -1.44
CA HIS A 26 4.19 22.19 -2.54
C HIS A 26 2.84 22.73 -2.05
N SER A 27 2.33 23.75 -2.73
CA SER A 27 0.98 24.31 -2.52
C SER A 27 0.18 24.26 -3.83
N PRO A 28 -0.95 23.52 -3.88
CA PRO A 28 -1.60 22.85 -2.75
C PRO A 28 -0.84 21.59 -2.29
N PRO A 29 -1.03 21.18 -1.02
CA PRO A 29 -0.51 19.93 -0.51
C PRO A 29 -1.23 18.74 -1.18
N GLY A 30 -0.56 17.60 -1.22
CA GLY A 30 -1.13 16.34 -1.68
C GLY A 30 -0.56 15.17 -0.90
N THR A 31 -1.29 14.05 -0.87
CA THR A 31 -0.85 12.81 -0.20
C THR A 31 -0.57 11.74 -1.24
N ARG A 32 0.58 11.07 -1.12
CA ARG A 32 0.90 9.88 -1.89
C ARG A 32 0.69 8.65 -1.00
N VAL A 33 -0.10 7.71 -1.51
CA VAL A 33 -0.31 6.41 -0.88
C VAL A 33 0.29 5.35 -1.79
N THR A 34 1.22 4.56 -1.27
CA THR A 34 1.85 3.46 -2.01
C THR A 34 1.44 2.14 -1.38
N VAL A 35 0.90 1.22 -2.20
CA VAL A 35 0.59 -0.16 -1.79
C VAL A 35 1.58 -1.09 -2.46
N ARG A 36 2.43 -1.75 -1.68
CA ARG A 36 3.46 -2.66 -2.17
C ARG A 36 3.10 -4.09 -1.79
N PHE A 37 2.76 -4.90 -2.79
CA PHE A 37 2.58 -6.33 -2.62
C PHE A 37 3.94 -7.02 -2.55
N ASN A 38 4.12 -7.91 -1.57
CA ASN A 38 5.27 -8.81 -1.58
C ASN A 38 5.14 -9.75 -2.77
N ALA A 39 6.25 -10.09 -3.41
CA ALA A 39 6.28 -11.14 -4.43
C ALA A 39 6.12 -12.51 -3.73
N GLY A 40 4.90 -12.83 -3.31
CA GLY A 40 4.51 -14.12 -2.75
C GLY A 40 3.69 -14.87 -3.78
N GLU A 41 4.30 -15.94 -4.31
CA GLU A 41 3.80 -16.95 -5.25
C GLU A 41 2.86 -16.47 -6.37
N ALA A 42 3.36 -16.52 -7.61
CA ALA A 42 2.49 -16.45 -8.77
C ALA A 42 1.37 -17.51 -8.64
N PRO A 43 0.09 -17.19 -8.97
CA PRO A 43 -1.02 -18.13 -8.87
C PRO A 43 -0.92 -19.28 -9.90
N GLY A 44 0.05 -20.17 -9.68
CA GLY A 44 0.44 -21.26 -10.59
C GLY A 44 1.77 -21.95 -10.27
N GLY A 45 2.39 -21.70 -9.10
CA GLY A 45 3.54 -22.47 -8.62
C GLY A 45 3.12 -23.89 -8.27
N VAL A 46 3.13 -24.79 -9.26
CA VAL A 46 2.97 -26.23 -9.04
C VAL A 46 4.08 -26.73 -8.12
N HIS A 47 3.72 -26.97 -6.86
CA HIS A 47 4.39 -27.93 -6.00
C HIS A 47 3.65 -29.27 -6.10
#